data_AF-A0A7W7YT84-F1
#
_entry.id   AF-A0A7W7YT84-F1
#
_cell.length_a   1.000
_cell.length_b   1.000
_cell.length_c   1.000
_cell.angle_alpha   90.00
_cell.angle_beta   90.00
_cell.angle_gamma   90.00
#
_symmetry.space_group_name_H-M   'P 1'
#
loop_
_entity.id
_entity.type
_entity.pdbx_description
1 polymer ?
#
loop_
_entity_poly.entity_id
_entity_poly.type
_entity_poly.pdbx_seq_one_letter_code
_entity_poly.pdbx_strand_id
1 'polypeptide(L)'
;MRLITTEEGLNINPAHVVQFTTLRSGQTKILLSTGGEQYVDTCSDDLRDLFIPVIKANSGFVAVFVDRLSDGTFHYRRRSVIAWQLRASGNYPLFEGYNEGDDDYVVIIDPAGGVYDSDHNLFASLEDWRKEYEAEQNEIAARGARAA
;
A
#
# COMPACT_ATOMS: atom_id res chain seq x y z
N MET A 1 10.74 13.34 -1.30
CA MET A 1 10.86 13.33 -2.78
C MET A 1 11.22 11.92 -3.17
N ARG A 2 10.46 11.26 -4.05
CA ARG A 2 10.81 9.92 -4.54
C ARG A 2 11.89 10.06 -5.60
N LEU A 3 12.94 9.26 -5.52
CA LEU A 3 14.07 9.26 -6.46
C LEU A 3 14.11 7.91 -7.16
N ILE A 4 14.49 7.90 -8.43
CA ILE A 4 14.87 6.68 -9.13
C ILE A 4 16.34 6.46 -8.80
N THR A 5 16.64 5.43 -8.02
CA THR A 5 18.02 5.05 -7.72
C THR A 5 18.46 3.96 -8.70
N THR A 6 19.61 4.18 -9.33
CA THR A 6 20.21 3.24 -10.28
C THR A 6 21.26 2.36 -9.59
N GLU A 7 21.57 1.21 -10.19
CA GLU A 7 22.59 0.30 -9.68
C GLU A 7 23.99 0.92 -9.69
N GLU A 8 24.24 1.89 -10.59
CA GLU A 8 25.49 2.67 -10.61
C GLU A 8 25.54 3.76 -9.52
N GLY A 9 24.53 3.84 -8.65
CA GLY A 9 24.45 4.80 -7.55
C GLY A 9 23.98 6.19 -7.96
N LEU A 10 23.42 6.35 -9.16
CA LEU A 10 22.84 7.62 -9.61
C LEU A 10 21.42 7.78 -9.05
N ASN A 11 21.04 9.04 -8.79
CA ASN A 11 19.68 9.38 -8.38
C ASN A 11 19.05 10.31 -9.43
N ILE A 12 17.99 9.84 -10.06
CA ILE A 12 17.24 10.59 -11.07
C ILE A 12 15.96 11.10 -10.44
N ASN A 13 15.69 12.40 -10.60
CA ASN A 13 14.45 13.02 -10.16
C ASN A 13 13.31 12.67 -11.15
N PRO A 14 12.24 11.96 -10.71
CA PRO A 14 11.13 11.58 -11.58
C PRO A 14 10.42 12.79 -12.22
N ALA A 15 10.47 13.97 -11.60
CA ALA A 15 9.86 15.18 -12.15
C ALA A 15 10.49 15.63 -13.49
N HIS A 16 11.69 15.15 -13.81
CA HIS A 16 12.36 15.43 -15.08
C HIS A 16 12.23 14.29 -16.08
N VAL A 17 11.54 13.20 -15.76
CA VAL A 17 11.33 12.08 -16.68
C VAL A 17 10.06 12.31 -17.48
N VAL A 18 10.19 12.29 -18.80
CA VAL A 18 9.06 12.43 -19.74
C VAL A 18 8.49 11.06 -20.09
N GLN A 19 9.38 10.08 -20.27
CA GLN A 19 9.03 8.72 -20.65
C GLN A 19 10.12 7.78 -20.14
N PHE A 20 9.75 6.54 -19.83
CA PHE A 20 10.69 5.46 -19.67
C PHE A 20 10.20 4.22 -20.43
N THR A 21 11.12 3.32 -20.75
CA THR A 21 10.82 2.07 -21.45
C THR A 21 11.81 1.00 -21.03
N THR A 22 11.28 -0.14 -20.57
CA THR A 22 12.08 -1.34 -20.33
C THR A 22 12.43 -1.99 -21.68
N LEU A 23 13.73 -2.12 -21.94
CA LEU A 23 14.24 -2.71 -23.17
C LEU A 23 14.24 -4.24 -23.08
N ARG A 24 14.39 -4.92 -24.23
CA ARG A 24 14.49 -6.39 -24.27
C ARG A 24 15.69 -6.94 -23.49
N SER A 25 16.72 -6.12 -23.26
CA SER A 25 17.89 -6.46 -22.45
C SER A 25 17.60 -6.47 -20.95
N GLY A 26 16.44 -5.98 -20.51
CA GLY A 26 16.14 -5.74 -19.09
C GLY A 26 16.48 -4.32 -18.63
N GLN A 27 17.38 -3.63 -19.33
CA GLN A 27 17.77 -2.26 -19.01
C GLN A 27 16.62 -1.26 -19.23
N THR A 28 16.57 -0.21 -18.42
CA THR A 28 15.60 0.87 -18.59
C THR A 28 16.19 2.05 -19.35
N LYS A 29 15.51 2.44 -20.42
CA LYS A 29 15.72 3.71 -21.12
C LYS A 29 14.83 4.80 -20.50
N ILE A 30 15.42 5.92 -20.11
CA ILE A 30 14.75 7.10 -19.55
C ILE A 30 14.95 8.29 -20.49
N LEU A 31 13.85 8.92 -20.90
CA LEU A 31 13.85 10.19 -21.63
C LEU A 31 13.63 11.34 -20.63
N LEU A 32 14.57 12.27 -20.59
CA LEU A 32 14.52 13.44 -19.72
C LEU A 32 13.84 14.62 -20.42
N SER A 33 13.29 15.54 -19.61
CA SER A 33 12.68 16.81 -20.05
C SER A 33 13.62 17.74 -20.81
N THR A 34 14.93 17.52 -20.69
CA THR A 34 15.97 18.21 -21.47
C THR A 34 16.14 17.64 -22.88
N GLY A 35 15.45 16.55 -23.22
CA GLY A 35 15.64 15.79 -24.46
C GLY A 35 16.78 14.75 -24.40
N GLY A 36 17.53 14.69 -23.29
CA GLY A 36 18.57 13.70 -23.08
C GLY A 36 18.00 12.30 -22.78
N GLU A 37 18.73 11.27 -23.19
CA GLU A 37 18.41 9.87 -22.88
C GLU A 37 19.42 9.29 -21.89
N GLN A 38 18.94 8.47 -20.95
CA GLN A 38 19.78 7.66 -20.08
C GLN A 38 19.38 6.19 -20.15
N TYR A 39 20.37 5.32 -20.09
CA TYR A 39 20.23 3.87 -20.14
C TYR A 39 20.81 3.34 -18.84
N VAL A 40 19.95 2.85 -17.96
CA VAL A 40 20.31 2.53 -16.57
C VAL A 40 19.63 1.25 -16.12
N ASP A 41 20.29 0.54 -15.21
CA ASP A 41 19.67 -0.52 -14.43
C ASP A 41 19.16 0.10 -13.10
N THR A 42 17.90 -0.17 -12.75
CA THR A 42 17.24 0.51 -11.63
C THR A 42 17.06 -0.43 -10.46
N CYS A 43 17.33 0.03 -9.25
CA CYS A 43 17.10 -0.75 -8.03
C CYS A 43 15.61 -0.91 -7.67
N SER A 44 14.70 -0.34 -8.45
CA SER A 44 13.25 -0.46 -8.26
C SER A 44 12.69 -1.56 -9.13
N ASP A 45 11.87 -2.44 -8.54
CA ASP A 45 11.19 -3.52 -9.25
C ASP A 45 10.17 -2.99 -10.28
N ASP A 46 9.50 -1.88 -9.96
CA ASP A 46 8.58 -1.20 -10.87
C ASP A 46 8.71 0.33 -10.80
N LEU A 47 9.31 0.92 -11.83
CA LEU A 47 9.43 2.37 -11.94
C LEU A 47 8.09 3.09 -11.99
N ARG A 48 7.01 2.44 -12.45
CA ARG A 48 5.67 3.06 -12.53
C ARG A 48 5.22 3.58 -11.17
N ASP A 49 5.53 2.86 -10.09
CA ASP A 49 5.12 3.24 -8.73
C ASP A 49 5.71 4.59 -8.27
N LEU A 50 6.86 4.97 -8.81
CA LEU A 50 7.51 6.25 -8.51
C LEU A 50 6.80 7.45 -9.15
N PHE A 51 5.99 7.21 -10.19
CA PHE A 51 5.20 8.24 -10.87
C PHE A 51 3.78 8.37 -10.34
N ILE A 52 3.33 7.44 -9.49
CA ILE A 52 1.97 7.50 -8.94
C ILE A 52 1.88 8.64 -7.92
N PRO A 53 0.90 9.57 -8.05
CA PRO A 53 0.83 10.75 -7.21
C PRO A 53 0.71 10.46 -5.70
N VAL A 54 1.68 11.07 -5.01
CA VAL A 54 1.89 11.27 -3.56
C VAL A 54 1.05 12.35 -2.85
N ILE A 55 -0.10 12.13 -2.21
CA ILE A 55 -0.70 13.18 -1.34
C ILE A 55 -0.54 12.89 0.14
N LYS A 56 -0.29 13.91 0.96
CA LYS A 56 -0.22 13.75 2.42
C LYS A 56 -1.60 13.44 2.98
N ALA A 57 -1.66 12.55 3.96
CA ALA A 57 -2.88 12.30 4.71
C ALA A 57 -3.09 13.44 5.73
N ASN A 58 -4.36 13.75 6.04
CA ASN A 58 -4.65 14.54 7.23
C ASN A 58 -4.24 13.74 8.47
N SER A 59 -3.86 14.43 9.54
CA SER A 59 -3.56 13.76 10.80
C SER A 59 -4.79 13.04 11.35
N GLY A 60 -4.59 11.83 11.89
CA GLY A 60 -5.63 11.08 12.61
C GLY A 60 -6.20 9.88 11.86
N PHE A 61 -5.85 9.69 10.58
CA PHE A 61 -6.18 8.45 9.88
C PHE A 61 -5.34 7.28 10.42
N VAL A 62 -6.00 6.18 10.75
CA VAL A 62 -5.36 4.97 11.30
C VAL A 62 -5.86 3.76 10.54
N ALA A 63 -4.94 2.95 10.03
CA ALA A 63 -5.26 1.63 9.48
C ALA A 63 -5.14 0.56 10.56
N VAL A 64 -6.01 -0.43 10.50
CA VAL A 64 -6.03 -1.58 11.39
C VAL A 64 -5.67 -2.83 10.60
N PHE A 65 -4.76 -3.62 11.17
CA PHE A 65 -4.28 -4.89 10.65
C PHE A 65 -4.69 -5.99 11.63
N VAL A 66 -4.95 -7.18 11.09
CA VAL A 66 -5.40 -8.31 11.90
C VAL A 66 -4.61 -9.55 11.54
N ASP A 67 -3.96 -10.11 12.55
CA ASP A 67 -3.32 -11.42 12.47
C ASP A 67 -4.16 -12.43 13.23
N ARG A 68 -4.48 -13.56 12.60
CA ARG A 68 -5.07 -14.70 13.31
C ARG A 68 -3.96 -15.61 13.82
N LEU A 69 -3.86 -15.75 15.13
CA LEU A 69 -2.87 -16.61 15.78
C LEU A 69 -3.28 -18.08 15.69
N SER A 70 -2.32 -18.97 15.91
CA SER A 70 -2.51 -20.43 15.81
C SER A 70 -3.50 -20.99 16.84
N ASP A 71 -3.71 -20.29 17.96
CA ASP A 71 -4.73 -20.61 18.97
C ASP A 71 -6.14 -20.12 18.58
N GLY A 72 -6.28 -19.49 17.41
CA GLY A 72 -7.53 -18.97 16.87
C GLY A 72 -7.88 -17.56 17.34
N THR A 73 -7.06 -16.93 18.19
CA THR A 73 -7.28 -15.55 18.63
C THR A 73 -6.86 -14.53 17.57
N PHE A 74 -7.46 -13.33 17.62
CA PHE A 74 -7.17 -12.24 16.71
C PHE A 74 -6.28 -11.19 17.39
N HIS A 75 -5.15 -10.86 16.76
CA HIS A 75 -4.27 -9.80 17.20
C HIS A 75 -4.44 -8.58 16.29
N TYR A 76 -4.72 -7.43 16.91
CA TYR A 76 -5.01 -6.19 16.19
C TYR A 76 -3.83 -5.23 16.31
N ARG A 77 -3.29 -4.80 15.17
CA ARG A 77 -2.25 -3.78 15.09
C ARG A 77 -2.81 -2.52 14.44
N ARG A 78 -2.29 -1.35 14.83
CA ARG A 78 -2.71 -0.06 14.30
C ARG A 78 -1.49 0.70 13.78
N ARG A 79 -1.61 1.28 12.58
CA ARG A 79 -0.57 2.13 11.99
C ARG A 79 -1.19 3.44 11.51
N SER A 80 -0.47 4.53 11.71
CA SER A 80 -0.86 5.84 11.19
C SER A 80 -0.76 5.86 9.67
N VAL A 81 -1.79 6.36 9.00
CA VAL A 81 -1.71 6.67 7.57
C VAL A 81 -1.02 8.02 7.42
N ILE A 82 0.13 8.04 6.75
CA ILE A 82 0.95 9.26 6.57
C ILE A 82 0.71 9.92 5.21
N ALA A 83 0.25 9.15 4.23
CA ALA A 83 0.01 9.61 2.86
C ALA A 83 -0.95 8.68 2.11
N TRP A 84 -1.42 9.13 0.96
CA TRP A 84 -2.27 8.38 0.05
C TRP A 84 -1.65 8.34 -1.34
N GLN A 85 -1.60 7.15 -1.91
CA GLN A 85 -1.24 6.89 -3.29
C GLN A 85 -2.48 6.90 -4.17
N LEU A 86 -2.57 7.86 -5.08
CA LEU A 86 -3.72 8.04 -5.96
C LEU A 86 -3.61 7.12 -7.17
N ARG A 87 -4.33 6.00 -7.17
CA ARG A 87 -4.41 5.06 -8.29
C ARG A 87 -5.79 5.16 -8.96
N ALA A 88 -5.89 4.67 -10.19
CA ALA A 88 -7.16 4.67 -10.94
C ALA A 88 -8.27 3.85 -10.24
N SER A 89 -7.89 2.79 -9.51
CA SER A 89 -8.79 1.92 -8.74
C SER A 89 -9.15 2.45 -7.36
N GLY A 90 -8.57 3.58 -6.93
CA GLY A 90 -8.79 4.14 -5.60
C GLY A 90 -7.51 4.69 -4.97
N ASN A 91 -7.67 5.19 -3.75
CA ASN A 91 -6.58 5.75 -2.98
C ASN A 91 -6.05 4.70 -2.00
N TYR A 92 -4.76 4.42 -2.08
CA TYR A 92 -4.12 3.41 -1.24
C TYR A 92 -3.36 4.10 -0.10
N PRO A 93 -3.57 3.71 1.16
CA PRO A 93 -2.85 4.31 2.28
C PRO A 93 -1.35 3.95 2.23
N LEU A 94 -0.53 4.87 2.71
CA LEU A 94 0.88 4.66 2.99
C LEU A 94 1.12 4.85 4.47
N PHE A 95 1.93 3.98 5.04
CA PHE A 95 2.20 3.91 6.48
C PHE A 95 3.63 4.34 6.80
N GLU A 96 3.86 4.70 8.06
CA GLU A 96 5.22 4.88 8.58
C GLU A 96 5.89 3.51 8.80
N GLY A 97 7.17 3.40 8.45
CA GLY A 97 8.00 2.21 8.68
C GLY A 97 8.27 1.35 7.44
N TYR A 98 9.05 0.29 7.61
CA TYR A 98 9.40 -0.67 6.56
C TYR A 98 8.26 -1.68 6.37
N ASN A 99 7.89 -1.95 5.12
CA ASN A 99 6.84 -2.90 4.75
C ASN A 99 7.47 -4.25 4.41
N GLU A 100 7.65 -5.10 5.42
CA GLU A 100 7.84 -6.54 5.22
C GLU A 100 6.49 -7.25 5.44
N GLY A 101 5.64 -7.24 4.40
CA GLY A 101 4.51 -8.18 4.30
C GLY A 101 3.16 -7.77 4.90
N ASP A 102 3.01 -6.57 5.45
CA ASP A 102 1.77 -6.11 6.11
C ASP A 102 1.13 -4.91 5.40
N ASP A 103 0.75 -5.08 4.13
CA ASP A 103 -0.07 -4.09 3.41
C ASP A 103 -1.57 -4.40 3.44
N ASP A 104 -1.94 -5.56 3.98
CA ASP A 104 -3.33 -6.03 4.09
C ASP A 104 -3.99 -5.45 5.35
N TYR A 105 -4.11 -4.11 5.39
CA TYR A 105 -5.02 -3.50 6.34
C TYR A 105 -6.45 -3.93 6.00
N VAL A 106 -7.26 -4.13 7.04
CA VAL A 106 -8.65 -4.61 6.88
C VAL A 106 -9.66 -3.50 7.06
N VAL A 107 -9.31 -2.44 7.78
CA VAL A 107 -10.19 -1.29 8.01
C VAL A 107 -9.40 -0.02 8.27
N ILE A 108 -9.96 1.13 7.91
CA ILE A 108 -9.43 2.47 8.18
C ILE A 108 -10.37 3.20 9.14
N ILE A 109 -9.78 3.82 10.14
CA ILE A 109 -10.43 4.74 11.07
C ILE A 109 -10.12 6.17 10.60
N ASP A 110 -11.15 6.96 10.32
CA ASP A 110 -10.99 8.38 10.00
C ASP A 110 -10.77 9.24 11.27
N PRO A 111 -10.30 10.49 11.12
CA PRO A 111 -10.08 11.37 12.27
C PRO A 111 -11.35 11.73 13.07
N ALA A 112 -12.55 11.54 12.50
CA ALA A 112 -13.83 11.74 13.17
C ALA A 112 -14.32 10.47 13.91
N GLY A 113 -13.61 9.35 13.77
CA GLY A 113 -13.94 8.07 14.39
C GLY A 113 -14.78 7.14 13.52
N GLY A 114 -15.06 7.51 12.27
CA GLY A 114 -15.71 6.63 11.29
C GLY A 114 -14.80 5.47 10.90
N VAL A 115 -15.38 4.28 10.69
CA VAL A 115 -14.65 3.04 10.42
C VAL A 115 -15.11 2.47 9.09
N TYR A 116 -14.18 2.28 8.14
CA TYR A 116 -14.48 1.87 6.76
C TYR A 116 -13.60 0.71 6.32
N ASP A 117 -14.19 -0.37 5.82
CA ASP A 117 -13.47 -1.51 5.27
C ASP A 117 -13.14 -1.33 3.78
N SER A 118 -12.46 -2.32 3.19
CA SER A 118 -12.11 -2.33 1.77
C SER A 118 -13.32 -2.39 0.83
N ASP A 119 -14.46 -2.88 1.31
CA ASP A 119 -15.71 -2.99 0.55
C ASP A 119 -16.60 -1.74 0.68
N HIS A 120 -16.07 -0.70 1.32
CA HIS A 120 -16.75 0.58 1.59
C HIS A 120 -17.93 0.47 2.56
N ASN A 121 -18.00 -0.60 3.36
CA ASN A 121 -18.96 -0.65 4.46
C ASN A 121 -18.52 0.32 5.55
N LEU A 122 -19.50 1.06 6.09
CA LEU A 122 -19.29 1.99 7.18
C LEU A 122 -19.80 1.37 8.48
N PHE A 123 -18.95 1.40 9.50
CA PHE A 123 -19.25 0.93 10.84
C PHE A 123 -19.32 2.09 11.82
N ALA A 124 -20.23 1.98 12.79
CA ALA A 124 -20.39 2.98 13.85
C ALA A 124 -19.21 3.00 14.83
N SER A 125 -18.51 1.86 14.97
CA SER A 125 -17.34 1.74 15.82
C SER A 125 -16.42 0.60 15.38
N LEU A 126 -15.17 0.63 15.83
CA LEU A 126 -14.24 -0.46 15.61
C LEU A 126 -14.69 -1.76 16.28
N GLU A 127 -15.38 -1.67 17.42
CA GLU A 127 -15.90 -2.85 18.14
C GLU A 127 -17.02 -3.54 17.37
N ASP A 128 -17.87 -2.78 16.68
CA ASP A 128 -18.93 -3.35 15.84
C ASP A 128 -18.33 -4.07 14.63
N TRP A 129 -17.38 -3.43 13.96
CA TRP A 129 -16.62 -4.06 12.87
C TRP A 129 -15.88 -5.33 13.33
N ARG A 130 -15.21 -5.30 14.49
CA ARG A 130 -14.49 -6.47 15.04
C ARG A 130 -15.39 -7.68 15.21
N LYS A 131 -16.59 -7.48 15.77
CA LYS A 131 -17.54 -8.59 15.99
C LYS A 131 -17.94 -9.24 14.68
N GLU A 132 -18.19 -8.43 13.65
CA GLU A 132 -18.56 -8.93 12.33
C GLU A 132 -17.40 -9.65 11.65
N TYR A 133 -16.22 -9.04 11.65
CA TYR A 133 -15.01 -9.61 11.08
C TYR A 133 -14.65 -10.95 11.73
N GLU A 134 -14.63 -11.03 13.07
CA GLU A 134 -14.31 -12.27 13.77
C GLU A 134 -15.36 -13.36 13.53
N ALA A 135 -16.64 -13.01 13.43
CA ALA A 135 -17.70 -13.97 13.11
C ALA A 135 -17.51 -14.57 11.71
N GLU A 136 -17.23 -13.74 10.72
CA GLU A 136 -16.98 -14.17 9.34
C GLU A 136 -15.74 -15.05 9.24
N GLN A 137 -14.60 -14.61 9.81
CA GLN A 137 -13.35 -15.37 9.77
C GLN A 137 -13.44 -16.71 10.51
N ASN A 138 -14.24 -16.77 11.58
CA ASN A 138 -14.52 -18.03 12.27
C ASN A 138 -15.40 -18.96 11.43
N GLU A 139 -16.40 -18.43 10.73
CA GLU A 139 -17.23 -19.23 9.83
C GLU A 139 -16.40 -19.79 8.65
N ILE A 140 -15.55 -18.97 8.04
CA ILE A 140 -14.65 -19.39 6.95
C ILE A 140 -13.74 -20.53 7.41
N ALA A 141 -13.12 -20.41 8.58
CA ALA A 141 -12.27 -21.47 9.13
C ALA A 141 -13.06 -22.75 9.44
N ALA A 142 -14.28 -22.63 9.99
CA ALA A 142 -15.14 -23.77 10.27
C ALA A 142 -15.57 -24.50 8.99
N ARG A 143 -15.86 -23.76 7.90
CA ARG A 143 -16.17 -24.33 6.59
C ARG A 143 -14.95 -25.05 5.99
N GLY A 144 -13.76 -24.46 6.09
CA GLY A 144 -12.51 -25.09 5.66
C GLY A 144 -12.21 -26.40 6.40
N ALA A 145 -12.41 -26.43 7.72
CA ALA A 145 -12.22 -27.62 8.54
C ALA A 145 -13.25 -28.75 8.25
N ARG A 146 -14.46 -28.42 7.77
CA ARG A 146 -15.47 -29.40 7.38
C ARG A 146 -15.24 -30.00 5.99
N ALA A 147 -14.43 -29.36 5.17
CA ALA A 147 -14.12 -29.79 3.81
C ALA A 147 -12.82 -30.63 3.70
N ALA A 148 -12.05 -30.72 4.79
CA ALA A 148 -10.84 -31.53 4.92
C ALA A 148 -11.13 -32.88 5.60
#